data_AF-E2S6C1-F1
#
_entry.id   AF-E2S6C1-F1
#
_cell.length_a   1.000
_cell.length_b   1.000
_cell.length_c   1.000
_cell.angle_alpha   90.00
_cell.angle_beta   90.00
_cell.angle_gamma   90.00
#
_symmetry.space_group_name_H-M   'P 1'
#
loop_
_entity.id
_entity.type
_entity.pdbx_description
1 polymer ?
#
loop_
_entity_poly.entity_id
_entity_poly.type
_entity_poly.pdbx_seq_one_letter_code
_entity_poly.pdbx_strand_id
1 'polypeptide(L)'
;MKTFHIATAAVLAIAAVSPHAVAQSSLSSFGSSSRDSQSVAPSTSKSAKPKEPQLNVRDVYSCPTPDKVQRQAEWKVYNTSGLALTVYVADDAGNAYQVLERVGTPAKRAWAPKLQDGTYHLTCVFHNDSAVKSDDFTVTGSTITEAPKMVPITDREVAAVAIQQAAEQKKRVPELQKKAHALADATSKNRPTARAAYLDYLETYRSFDDSSEMWPGPDLEGYAEVEKLLWSKRPVKDAAKPARALADAVDKTARALETSHFAIPAPDYGLRTHEVMEEFERFDMRGERDFGAHALPTALRGNVTSTRLTLDAVRSLVEGRGLDTAPIYDQLDELDKIAGEFDEKYDTAFDKWSQKDRMRLQSAVARANELLAPVATMTVIRRMD
;
A
#
# COMPACT_ATOMS: atom_id res chain seq x y z
N MET A 1 14.02 -21.95 -14.05
CA MET A 1 13.72 -20.82 -14.96
C MET A 1 12.26 -20.90 -15.40
N LYS A 2 11.35 -20.32 -14.62
CA LYS A 2 9.99 -19.93 -15.02
C LYS A 2 9.65 -18.72 -14.16
N THR A 3 9.69 -17.54 -14.77
CA THR A 3 9.33 -16.26 -14.17
C THR A 3 7.81 -16.13 -14.13
N PHE A 4 7.23 -15.96 -12.96
CA PHE A 4 5.86 -15.47 -12.82
C PHE A 4 5.90 -13.94 -12.84
N HIS A 5 5.46 -13.36 -13.94
CA HIS A 5 5.22 -11.93 -14.03
C HIS A 5 3.92 -11.59 -13.30
N ILE A 6 4.01 -10.81 -12.22
CA ILE A 6 2.86 -10.13 -11.63
C ILE A 6 2.51 -8.98 -12.57
N ALA A 7 1.50 -9.17 -13.41
CA ALA A 7 0.97 -8.14 -14.29
C ALA A 7 -0.02 -7.27 -13.50
N THR A 8 0.39 -6.03 -13.23
CA THR A 8 -0.48 -4.96 -12.74
C THR A 8 -1.45 -4.58 -13.86
N ALA A 9 -2.72 -4.95 -13.73
CA ALA A 9 -3.76 -4.57 -14.69
C ALA A 9 -4.20 -3.12 -14.46
N ALA A 10 -3.69 -2.20 -15.29
CA ALA A 10 -4.23 -0.86 -15.44
C ALA A 10 -5.50 -0.90 -16.32
N VAL A 11 -6.64 -0.48 -15.76
CA VAL A 11 -7.87 -0.28 -16.55
C VAL A 11 -7.85 1.13 -17.14
N LEU A 12 -7.60 1.22 -18.43
CA LEU A 12 -7.73 2.40 -19.28
C LEU A 12 -8.88 2.13 -20.26
N ALA A 13 -9.95 2.90 -20.21
CA ALA A 13 -10.97 2.93 -21.25
C ALA A 13 -11.18 4.38 -21.71
N ILE A 14 -10.60 4.69 -22.87
CA ILE A 14 -10.95 5.86 -23.68
C ILE A 14 -11.66 5.32 -24.91
N ALA A 15 -12.83 5.86 -25.22
CA ALA A 15 -13.37 5.87 -26.57
C ALA A 15 -13.93 7.26 -26.86
N ALA A 16 -13.13 8.06 -27.56
CA ALA A 16 -13.59 9.23 -28.29
C ALA A 16 -13.82 8.82 -29.74
N VAL A 17 -15.00 9.14 -30.29
CA VAL A 17 -15.24 9.15 -31.73
C VAL A 17 -15.70 10.55 -32.10
N SER A 18 -15.04 11.12 -33.09
CA SER A 18 -15.35 12.35 -33.83
C SER A 18 -14.90 12.10 -35.27
N PRO A 19 -15.15 13.00 -36.24
CA PRO A 19 -16.29 13.89 -36.50
C PRO A 19 -16.84 13.64 -37.92
N HIS A 20 -17.82 14.42 -38.42
CA HIS A 20 -17.86 14.83 -39.84
C HIS A 20 -18.59 16.19 -39.94
N ALA A 21 -17.93 17.14 -40.59
CA ALA A 21 -18.44 18.46 -40.95
C ALA A 21 -19.00 18.43 -42.38
N VAL A 22 -20.02 19.23 -42.67
CA VAL A 22 -20.31 19.74 -44.04
C VAL A 22 -20.74 21.20 -43.93
N ALA A 23 -20.15 22.01 -44.80
CA ALA A 23 -20.28 23.45 -44.94
C ALA A 23 -21.31 23.85 -46.02
N GLN A 24 -21.43 25.18 -46.25
CA GLN A 24 -21.96 25.91 -47.42
C GLN A 24 -23.44 26.38 -47.32
N SER A 25 -23.68 27.68 -47.10
CA SER A 25 -23.86 28.81 -48.07
C SER A 25 -25.26 28.77 -48.74
N SER A 26 -26.07 29.82 -48.97
CA SER A 26 -25.95 31.28 -48.99
C SER A 26 -27.31 31.88 -49.43
N LEU A 27 -27.50 33.22 -49.32
CA LEU A 27 -28.49 34.10 -50.01
C LEU A 27 -29.94 34.06 -49.45
N SER A 28 -30.74 35.14 -49.33
CA SER A 28 -30.62 36.57 -49.70
C SER A 28 -31.84 37.38 -49.18
N SER A 29 -31.57 38.63 -48.76
CA SER A 29 -32.25 39.92 -49.06
C SER A 29 -33.65 40.34 -48.54
N PHE A 30 -33.70 41.66 -48.26
CA PHE A 30 -34.81 42.66 -48.19
C PHE A 30 -35.34 43.02 -46.79
N GLY A 31 -35.43 44.28 -46.35
CA GLY A 31 -35.10 45.59 -46.93
C GLY A 31 -35.37 46.75 -45.94
N SER A 32 -34.97 47.95 -46.38
CA SER A 32 -35.38 49.33 -46.04
C SER A 32 -35.29 49.92 -44.61
N SER A 33 -34.30 50.82 -44.47
CA SER A 33 -34.35 52.22 -43.99
C SER A 33 -35.38 52.69 -42.94
N SER A 34 -34.89 53.30 -41.85
CA SER A 34 -35.31 54.62 -41.34
C SER A 34 -34.28 55.17 -40.34
N ARG A 35 -34.08 56.49 -40.35
CA ARG A 35 -33.18 57.25 -39.46
C ARG A 35 -33.87 57.60 -38.13
N ASP A 36 -33.01 57.91 -37.17
CA ASP A 36 -33.12 58.88 -36.07
C ASP A 36 -33.19 58.36 -34.63
N SER A 37 -32.42 59.09 -33.82
CA SER A 37 -32.51 59.33 -32.38
C SER A 37 -31.44 58.67 -31.53
N GLN A 38 -30.52 59.54 -31.09
CA GLN A 38 -29.57 59.35 -30.00
C GLN A 38 -30.24 58.82 -28.73
N SER A 39 -29.61 57.83 -28.11
CA SER A 39 -29.76 57.55 -26.69
C SER A 39 -28.41 57.01 -26.19
N VAL A 40 -27.74 57.83 -25.38
CA VAL A 40 -26.51 57.49 -24.68
C VAL A 40 -26.86 56.50 -23.58
N ALA A 41 -26.52 55.23 -23.77
CA ALA A 41 -26.54 54.23 -22.71
C ALA A 41 -25.20 54.28 -21.95
N PRO A 42 -25.19 54.34 -20.61
CA PRO A 42 -23.96 54.37 -19.84
C PRO A 42 -23.23 53.03 -20.00
N SER A 43 -21.95 53.09 -20.33
CA SER A 43 -21.06 51.93 -20.37
C SER A 43 -21.00 51.30 -18.98
N THR A 44 -21.74 50.21 -18.79
CA THR A 44 -21.53 49.33 -17.64
C THR A 44 -20.16 48.68 -17.83
N SER A 45 -19.18 49.14 -17.04
CA SER A 45 -17.93 48.43 -16.87
C SER A 45 -18.28 47.03 -16.38
N LYS A 46 -18.17 46.03 -17.26
CA LYS A 46 -18.15 44.64 -16.83
C LYS A 46 -16.97 44.52 -15.86
N SER A 47 -17.26 44.43 -14.56
CA SER A 47 -16.27 43.95 -13.59
C SER A 47 -15.74 42.64 -14.13
N ALA A 48 -14.51 42.65 -14.63
CA ALA A 48 -13.81 41.44 -14.98
C ALA A 48 -13.75 40.61 -13.70
N LYS A 49 -14.30 39.40 -13.72
CA LYS A 49 -14.05 38.43 -12.65
C LYS A 49 -12.53 38.38 -12.44
N PRO A 50 -12.04 38.47 -11.19
CA PRO A 50 -10.63 38.29 -10.92
C PRO A 50 -10.17 37.01 -11.62
N LYS A 51 -9.11 37.10 -12.43
CA LYS A 51 -8.49 35.90 -13.00
C LYS A 51 -7.97 35.09 -11.82
N GLU A 52 -8.47 33.85 -11.69
CA GLU A 52 -7.93 32.88 -10.73
C GLU A 52 -6.40 32.78 -10.95
N PRO A 53 -5.57 32.98 -9.91
CA PRO A 53 -4.12 32.93 -10.04
C PRO A 53 -3.67 31.58 -10.61
N GLN A 54 -2.85 31.60 -11.67
CA GLN A 54 -2.37 30.39 -12.33
C GLN A 54 -0.91 30.12 -11.98
N LEU A 55 -0.63 28.99 -11.34
CA LEU A 55 0.70 28.51 -11.03
C LEU A 55 1.20 27.64 -12.19
N ASN A 56 2.23 28.10 -12.91
CA ASN A 56 2.75 27.42 -14.09
C ASN A 56 3.98 26.60 -13.71
N VAL A 57 3.89 25.27 -13.80
CA VAL A 57 5.01 24.34 -13.60
C VAL A 57 5.50 23.89 -14.97
N ARG A 58 6.62 24.46 -15.41
CA ARG A 58 7.09 24.37 -16.81
C ARG A 58 8.21 23.37 -17.02
N ASP A 59 8.97 23.08 -15.99
CA ASP A 59 10.14 22.20 -15.99
C ASP A 59 10.27 21.54 -14.61
N VAL A 60 11.27 20.67 -14.47
CA VAL A 60 11.57 19.91 -13.24
C VAL A 60 12.53 20.64 -12.30
N TYR A 61 12.95 21.86 -12.63
CA TYR A 61 13.99 22.59 -11.90
C TYR A 61 13.42 23.75 -11.08
N SER A 62 12.14 24.06 -11.23
CA SER A 62 11.49 25.18 -10.56
C SER A 62 10.10 24.80 -10.05
N CYS A 63 9.76 25.32 -8.88
CA CYS A 63 8.40 25.30 -8.36
C CYS A 63 7.90 26.75 -8.27
N PRO A 64 6.72 27.08 -8.81
CA PRO A 64 6.25 28.46 -8.85
C PRO A 64 5.91 28.95 -7.43
N THR A 65 6.29 30.18 -7.12
CA THR A 65 5.90 30.86 -5.88
C THR A 65 4.55 31.55 -6.06
N PRO A 66 3.54 31.25 -5.22
CA PRO A 66 2.30 32.03 -5.19
C PRO A 66 2.55 33.48 -4.77
N ASP A 67 1.75 34.41 -5.27
CA ASP A 67 1.67 35.76 -4.71
C ASP A 67 1.15 35.73 -3.26
N LYS A 68 1.28 36.85 -2.54
CA LYS A 68 0.72 36.99 -1.18
C LYS A 68 -0.76 36.64 -1.16
N VAL A 69 -1.15 35.72 -0.27
CA VAL A 69 -2.51 35.24 -0.14
C VAL A 69 -3.24 36.04 0.95
N GLN A 70 -4.37 36.65 0.58
CA GLN A 70 -5.29 37.27 1.52
C GLN A 70 -6.51 36.36 1.71
N ARG A 71 -6.83 36.06 2.97
CA ARG A 71 -7.94 35.22 3.42
C ARG A 71 -7.81 33.75 3.00
N GLN A 72 -7.93 33.43 1.72
CA GLN A 72 -7.93 32.05 1.23
C GLN A 72 -7.13 31.91 -0.06
N ALA A 73 -6.40 30.81 -0.17
CA ALA A 73 -5.70 30.42 -1.38
C ALA A 73 -6.65 29.76 -2.38
N GLU A 74 -6.67 30.26 -3.61
CA GLU A 74 -7.37 29.67 -4.75
C GLU A 74 -6.45 29.76 -5.97
N TRP A 75 -6.04 28.62 -6.50
CA TRP A 75 -5.05 28.54 -7.57
C TRP A 75 -5.46 27.56 -8.66
N LYS A 76 -4.99 27.82 -9.87
CA LYS A 76 -4.99 26.85 -10.96
C LYS A 76 -3.57 26.41 -11.25
N VAL A 77 -3.23 25.17 -10.88
CA VAL A 77 -1.95 24.57 -11.22
C VAL A 77 -1.99 24.09 -12.66
N TYR A 78 -1.05 24.57 -13.47
CA TYR A 78 -0.87 24.13 -14.85
C TYR A 78 0.49 23.45 -15.00
N ASN A 79 0.46 22.14 -15.18
CA ASN A 79 1.65 21.34 -15.39
C ASN A 79 1.90 21.16 -16.90
N THR A 80 3.06 21.61 -17.35
CA THR A 80 3.61 21.36 -18.70
C THR A 80 5.04 20.81 -18.65
N SER A 81 5.50 20.32 -17.49
CA SER A 81 6.88 19.89 -17.24
C SER A 81 7.31 18.63 -18.01
N GLY A 82 6.36 17.88 -18.55
CA GLY A 82 6.63 16.58 -19.19
C GLY A 82 6.58 15.39 -18.24
N LEU A 83 6.49 15.61 -16.92
CA LEU A 83 6.27 14.56 -15.91
C LEU A 83 4.96 14.76 -15.16
N ALA A 84 4.45 13.69 -14.53
CA ALA A 84 3.35 13.82 -13.57
C ALA A 84 3.86 14.54 -12.31
N LEU A 85 3.02 15.43 -11.77
CA LEU A 85 3.38 16.35 -10.69
C LEU A 85 2.50 16.12 -9.46
N THR A 86 3.13 16.17 -8.29
CA THR A 86 2.47 16.38 -7.00
C THR A 86 2.96 17.70 -6.41
N VAL A 87 2.06 18.51 -5.84
CA VAL A 87 2.41 19.79 -5.19
C VAL A 87 1.97 19.76 -3.74
N TYR A 88 2.88 20.06 -2.82
CA TYR A 88 2.58 20.26 -1.40
C TYR A 88 2.54 21.75 -1.06
N VAL A 89 1.66 22.14 -0.15
CA VAL A 89 1.88 23.34 0.68
C VAL A 89 2.58 22.87 1.95
N ALA A 90 3.79 23.37 2.20
CA ALA A 90 4.61 22.99 3.35
C ALA A 90 5.13 24.21 4.13
N ASP A 91 5.56 23.98 5.36
CA ASP A 91 6.28 24.95 6.19
C ASP A 91 7.73 24.52 6.43
N ASP A 92 8.56 25.41 6.96
CA ASP A 92 9.97 25.12 7.26
C ASP A 92 10.16 24.21 8.48
N ALA A 93 9.08 23.92 9.22
CA ALA A 93 9.08 22.91 10.26
C ALA A 93 8.87 21.48 9.68
N GLY A 94 8.71 21.35 8.36
CA GLY A 94 8.53 20.08 7.67
C GLY A 94 7.11 19.55 7.69
N ASN A 95 6.10 20.38 8.02
CA ASN A 95 4.70 19.99 7.95
C ASN A 95 4.17 20.20 6.52
N ALA A 96 3.34 19.27 6.05
CA ALA A 96 2.53 19.46 4.86
C ALA A 96 1.07 19.73 5.26
N TYR A 97 0.48 20.79 4.71
CA TYR A 97 -0.88 21.24 5.04
C TYR A 97 -1.92 20.75 4.05
N GLN A 98 -1.54 20.70 2.78
CA GLN A 98 -2.40 20.26 1.69
C GLN A 98 -1.54 19.70 0.58
N VAL A 99 -2.11 18.76 -0.17
CA VAL A 99 -1.46 18.17 -1.34
C VAL A 99 -2.38 18.20 -2.54
N LEU A 100 -1.82 18.49 -3.70
CA LEU A 100 -2.44 18.30 -5.00
C LEU A 100 -1.69 17.19 -5.73
N GLU A 101 -2.22 15.97 -5.70
CA GLU A 101 -1.55 14.79 -6.24
C GLU A 101 -1.91 14.52 -7.71
N ARG A 102 -0.98 13.87 -8.42
CA ARG A 102 -1.20 13.26 -9.75
C ARG A 102 -1.74 14.24 -10.80
N VAL A 103 -1.15 15.44 -10.88
CA VAL A 103 -1.38 16.39 -11.97
C VAL A 103 -0.59 15.93 -13.20
N GLY A 104 -1.28 15.39 -14.21
CA GLY A 104 -0.66 14.96 -15.47
C GLY A 104 -0.06 16.11 -16.30
N THR A 105 0.49 15.78 -17.46
CA THR A 105 1.10 16.76 -18.39
C THR A 105 0.66 16.50 -19.84
N PRO A 106 0.19 17.53 -20.59
CA PRO A 106 -0.21 18.85 -20.10
C PRO A 106 -1.57 18.77 -19.37
N ALA A 107 -1.67 19.26 -18.14
CA ALA A 107 -2.95 19.28 -17.41
C ALA A 107 -3.11 20.48 -16.49
N LYS A 108 -4.38 20.92 -16.32
CA LYS A 108 -4.75 21.98 -15.38
C LYS A 108 -5.64 21.41 -14.27
N ARG A 109 -5.39 21.82 -13.04
CA ARG A 109 -6.18 21.47 -11.86
C ARG A 109 -6.43 22.72 -11.02
N ALA A 110 -7.68 22.94 -10.62
CA ALA A 110 -8.00 23.92 -9.60
C ALA A 110 -7.64 23.36 -8.23
N TRP A 111 -7.17 24.22 -7.34
CA TRP A 111 -6.72 23.86 -5.99
C TRP A 111 -6.97 25.01 -5.03
N ALA A 112 -7.71 24.72 -3.96
CA ALA A 112 -8.03 25.68 -2.91
C ALA A 112 -7.58 25.14 -1.55
N PRO A 113 -6.29 25.30 -1.20
CA PRO A 113 -5.80 24.76 0.06
C PRO A 113 -6.36 25.53 1.26
N LYS A 114 -6.67 24.78 2.32
CA LYS A 114 -7.18 25.30 3.59
C LYS A 114 -5.99 25.67 4.47
N LEU A 115 -5.62 26.94 4.46
CA LEU A 115 -4.44 27.45 5.15
C LEU A 115 -4.84 28.47 6.22
N GLN A 116 -4.19 28.40 7.38
CA GLN A 116 -4.27 29.42 8.41
C GLN A 116 -3.26 30.54 8.10
N ASP A 117 -3.28 31.61 8.90
CA ASP A 117 -2.25 32.64 8.80
C ASP A 117 -0.86 32.05 9.10
N GLY A 118 0.12 32.37 8.25
CA GLY A 118 1.44 31.75 8.31
C GLY A 118 2.31 32.01 7.09
N THR A 119 3.51 31.44 7.15
CA THR A 119 4.48 31.44 6.05
C THR A 119 4.66 30.01 5.56
N TYR A 120 4.61 29.84 4.25
CA TYR A 120 4.60 28.55 3.59
C TYR A 120 5.46 28.58 2.34
N HIS A 121 5.80 27.42 1.80
CA HIS A 121 6.35 27.26 0.47
C HIS A 121 5.60 26.15 -0.26
N LEU A 122 5.73 26.12 -1.58
CA LEU A 122 5.30 24.99 -2.38
C LEU A 122 6.48 24.02 -2.58
N THR A 123 6.20 22.74 -2.50
CA THR A 123 7.15 21.69 -2.89
C THR A 123 6.57 20.90 -4.06
N CYS A 124 7.21 21.04 -5.22
CA CYS A 124 6.86 20.33 -6.43
C CYS A 124 7.65 19.02 -6.50
N VAL A 125 6.95 17.90 -6.59
CA VAL A 125 7.54 16.56 -6.71
C VAL A 125 7.16 15.98 -8.06
N PHE A 126 8.17 15.70 -8.88
CA PHE A 126 7.97 15.12 -10.19
C PHE A 126 8.15 13.60 -10.12
N HIS A 127 7.36 12.87 -10.92
CA HIS A 127 7.43 11.43 -10.95
C HIS A 127 8.85 10.93 -11.26
N ASN A 128 9.41 10.11 -10.36
CA ASN A 128 10.78 9.58 -10.40
C ASN A 128 11.90 10.62 -10.41
N ASP A 129 11.65 11.84 -9.93
CA ASP A 129 12.65 12.90 -9.81
C ASP A 129 12.67 13.49 -8.39
N SER A 130 13.55 14.47 -8.19
CA SER A 130 13.76 15.21 -6.95
C SER A 130 12.61 16.18 -6.66
N ALA A 131 12.47 16.55 -5.40
CA ALA A 131 11.57 17.62 -4.98
C ALA A 131 12.23 18.98 -5.23
N VAL A 132 11.45 19.97 -5.66
CA VAL A 132 11.88 21.36 -5.82
C VAL A 132 10.99 22.27 -4.98
N LYS A 133 11.61 23.04 -4.09
CA LYS A 133 10.96 24.03 -3.23
C LYS A 133 10.85 25.38 -3.95
N SER A 134 9.72 26.06 -3.80
CA SER A 134 9.53 27.46 -4.23
C SER A 134 10.13 28.45 -3.22
N ASP A 135 10.11 29.74 -3.53
CA ASP A 135 10.28 30.75 -2.48
C ASP A 135 9.09 30.71 -1.51
N ASP A 136 9.25 31.36 -0.36
CA ASP A 136 8.20 31.46 0.65
C ASP A 136 7.10 32.45 0.23
N PHE A 137 5.86 32.14 0.61
CA PHE A 137 4.69 33.01 0.49
C PHE A 137 3.93 33.07 1.82
N THR A 138 3.23 34.19 2.04
CA THR A 138 2.50 34.43 3.29
C THR A 138 0.99 34.38 3.08
N VAL A 139 0.28 33.77 4.02
CA VAL A 139 -1.18 33.81 4.14
C VAL A 139 -1.54 34.75 5.29
N THR A 140 -2.46 35.69 5.04
CA THR A 140 -2.92 36.67 6.05
C THR A 140 -4.43 36.86 6.01
N GLY A 141 -5.05 37.08 7.18
CA GLY A 141 -6.49 37.33 7.28
C GLY A 141 -7.36 36.10 7.01
N SER A 142 -6.78 34.90 7.17
CA SER A 142 -7.50 33.63 7.06
C SER A 142 -8.55 33.49 8.16
N THR A 143 -9.69 32.93 7.79
CA THR A 143 -10.72 32.50 8.76
C THR A 143 -10.44 31.11 9.31
N ILE A 144 -9.43 30.41 8.80
CA ILE A 144 -8.99 29.10 9.27
C ILE A 144 -7.98 29.34 10.39
N THR A 145 -8.27 28.86 11.59
CA THR A 145 -7.41 29.02 12.77
C THR A 145 -6.55 27.80 13.06
N GLU A 146 -6.95 26.63 12.54
CA GLU A 146 -6.25 25.36 12.70
C GLU A 146 -6.30 24.61 11.38
N ALA A 147 -5.33 24.88 10.52
CA ALA A 147 -5.20 24.18 9.26
C ALA A 147 -4.72 22.75 9.52
N PRO A 148 -5.42 21.72 8.99
CA PRO A 148 -4.93 20.35 9.07
C PRO A 148 -3.52 20.26 8.51
N LYS A 149 -2.65 19.55 9.22
CA LYS A 149 -1.28 19.32 8.81
C LYS A 149 -0.85 17.91 9.13
N MET A 150 0.07 17.38 8.34
CA MET A 150 0.72 16.10 8.58
C MET A 150 2.23 16.29 8.57
N VAL A 151 2.93 15.46 9.33
CA VAL A 151 4.38 15.29 9.19
C VAL A 151 4.59 14.18 8.16
N PRO A 152 5.15 14.48 6.98
CA PRO A 152 5.31 13.45 5.98
C PRO A 152 6.33 12.40 6.40
N ILE A 153 6.16 11.20 5.87
CA ILE A 153 7.06 10.10 6.14
C ILE A 153 8.16 10.09 5.07
N THR A 154 9.40 9.92 5.51
CA THR A 154 10.57 9.96 4.64
C THR A 154 11.00 8.56 4.22
N ASP A 155 11.69 8.45 3.08
CA ASP A 155 12.29 7.19 2.63
C ASP A 155 13.25 6.62 3.68
N ARG A 156 14.03 7.49 4.32
CA ARG A 156 14.99 7.12 5.37
C ARG A 156 14.31 6.50 6.59
N GLU A 157 13.21 7.08 7.06
CA GLU A 157 12.46 6.52 8.20
C GLU A 157 11.89 5.14 7.85
N VAL A 158 11.30 5.00 6.66
CA VAL A 158 10.71 3.72 6.24
C VAL A 158 11.78 2.65 5.97
N ALA A 159 12.92 3.03 5.40
CA ALA A 159 14.06 2.12 5.23
C ALA A 159 14.60 1.64 6.57
N ALA A 160 14.64 2.50 7.59
CA ALA A 160 15.09 2.10 8.94
C ALA A 160 14.16 1.06 9.57
N VAL A 161 12.83 1.23 9.46
CA VAL A 161 11.88 0.22 9.98
C VAL A 161 11.93 -1.09 9.18
N ALA A 162 12.16 -1.02 7.87
CA ALA A 162 12.33 -2.20 7.02
C ALA A 162 13.55 -3.03 7.42
N ILE A 163 14.67 -2.37 7.75
CA ILE A 163 15.87 -3.03 8.26
C ILE A 163 15.61 -3.66 9.63
N GLN A 164 14.87 -2.97 10.51
CA GLN A 164 14.50 -3.50 11.82
C GLN A 164 13.65 -4.77 11.70
N GLN A 165 12.61 -4.76 10.87
CA GLN A 165 11.76 -5.93 10.62
C GLN A 165 12.57 -7.11 10.09
N ALA A 166 13.45 -6.88 9.09
CA ALA A 166 14.29 -7.92 8.55
C ALA A 166 15.26 -8.52 9.58
N ALA A 167 15.79 -7.68 10.48
CA ALA A 167 16.65 -8.13 11.58
C ALA A 167 15.87 -9.01 12.58
N GLU A 168 14.64 -8.66 12.94
CA GLU A 168 13.80 -9.48 13.81
C GLU A 168 13.40 -10.80 13.15
N GLN A 169 13.03 -10.79 11.87
CA GLN A 169 12.75 -12.01 11.11
C GLN A 169 13.99 -12.93 11.03
N LYS A 170 15.18 -12.36 10.80
CA LYS A 170 16.44 -13.12 10.77
C LYS A 170 16.71 -13.84 12.10
N LYS A 171 16.38 -13.24 13.26
CA LYS A 171 16.56 -13.89 14.57
C LYS A 171 15.70 -15.15 14.75
N ARG A 172 14.63 -15.31 13.98
CA ARG A 172 13.69 -16.44 14.06
C ARG A 172 14.09 -17.61 13.14
N VAL A 173 15.03 -17.40 12.21
CA VAL A 173 15.50 -18.45 11.28
C VAL A 173 16.01 -19.72 11.99
N PRO A 174 16.74 -19.66 13.12
CA PRO A 174 17.13 -20.87 13.84
C PRO A 174 15.94 -21.70 14.35
N GLU A 175 14.81 -21.07 14.68
CA GLU A 175 13.58 -21.78 15.04
C GLU A 175 13.02 -22.52 13.82
N LEU A 176 12.96 -21.85 12.66
CA LEU A 176 12.52 -22.46 11.41
C LEU A 176 13.40 -23.67 11.03
N GLN A 177 14.72 -23.57 11.18
CA GLN A 177 15.65 -24.69 11.00
C GLN A 177 15.28 -25.87 11.91
N LYS A 178 15.12 -25.59 13.22
CA LYS A 178 14.75 -26.63 14.20
C LYS A 178 13.45 -27.33 13.81
N LYS A 179 12.42 -26.60 13.39
CA LYS A 179 11.13 -27.18 12.98
C LYS A 179 11.25 -28.01 11.70
N ALA A 180 12.04 -27.55 10.72
CA ALA A 180 12.25 -28.27 9.47
C ALA A 180 12.99 -29.61 9.67
N HIS A 181 14.05 -29.61 10.49
CA HIS A 181 14.75 -30.83 10.88
C HIS A 181 13.85 -31.78 11.67
N ALA A 182 13.06 -31.26 12.62
CA ALA A 182 12.10 -32.07 13.37
C ALA A 182 11.05 -32.72 12.47
N LEU A 183 10.57 -32.02 11.44
CA LEU A 183 9.68 -32.58 10.42
C LEU A 183 10.37 -33.70 9.63
N ALA A 184 11.60 -33.47 9.16
CA ALA A 184 12.37 -34.49 8.45
C ALA A 184 12.53 -35.78 9.29
N ASP A 185 12.92 -35.64 10.56
CA ASP A 185 13.05 -36.76 11.50
C ASP A 185 11.71 -37.45 11.79
N ALA A 186 10.62 -36.70 11.86
CA ALA A 186 9.30 -37.26 12.15
C ALA A 186 8.80 -38.18 11.03
N THR A 187 9.25 -37.98 9.77
CA THR A 187 8.85 -38.84 8.63
C THR A 187 9.36 -40.28 8.73
N SER A 188 10.37 -40.57 9.55
CA SER A 188 10.84 -41.94 9.81
C SER A 188 10.07 -42.65 10.92
N LYS A 189 9.20 -41.94 11.64
CA LYS A 189 8.44 -42.45 12.78
C LYS A 189 7.07 -42.96 12.32
N ASN A 190 6.01 -42.24 12.63
CA ASN A 190 4.63 -42.58 12.29
C ASN A 190 3.88 -41.34 11.78
N ARG A 191 2.71 -41.57 11.17
CA ARG A 191 1.95 -40.50 10.51
C ARG A 191 1.51 -39.40 11.49
N PRO A 192 0.95 -39.70 12.68
CA PRO A 192 0.58 -38.65 13.64
C PRO A 192 1.75 -37.75 14.01
N THR A 193 2.93 -38.31 14.32
CA THR A 193 4.12 -37.52 14.67
C THR A 193 4.59 -36.65 13.51
N ALA A 194 4.59 -37.17 12.28
CA ALA A 194 4.97 -36.41 11.09
C ALA A 194 3.98 -35.27 10.78
N ARG A 195 2.67 -35.52 10.94
CA ARG A 195 1.64 -34.48 10.75
C ARG A 195 1.75 -33.37 11.79
N ALA A 196 1.97 -33.71 13.06
CA ALA A 196 2.18 -32.70 14.10
C ALA A 196 3.42 -31.84 13.81
N ALA A 197 4.56 -32.48 13.46
CA ALA A 197 5.77 -31.75 13.10
C ALA A 197 5.59 -30.89 11.83
N TYR A 198 4.73 -31.30 10.91
CA TYR A 198 4.37 -30.51 9.73
C TYR A 198 3.62 -29.24 10.10
N LEU A 199 2.60 -29.34 10.98
CA LEU A 199 1.84 -28.17 11.43
C LEU A 199 2.73 -27.17 12.18
N ASP A 200 3.62 -27.69 13.04
CA ASP A 200 4.66 -26.90 13.72
C ASP A 200 5.57 -26.13 12.74
N TYR A 201 6.02 -26.82 11.67
CA TYR A 201 6.80 -26.19 10.61
C TYR A 201 5.97 -25.15 9.85
N LEU A 202 4.73 -25.49 9.46
CA LEU A 202 3.85 -24.62 8.70
C LEU A 202 3.58 -23.31 9.45
N GLU A 203 3.17 -23.38 10.72
CA GLU A 203 2.92 -22.18 11.54
C GLU A 203 4.15 -21.28 11.61
N THR A 204 5.31 -21.90 11.84
CA THR A 204 6.59 -21.18 11.93
C THR A 204 6.94 -20.53 10.59
N TYR A 205 6.86 -21.26 9.47
CA TYR A 205 7.15 -20.74 8.15
C TYR A 205 6.19 -19.61 7.76
N ARG A 206 4.88 -19.76 8.00
CA ARG A 206 3.85 -18.76 7.68
C ARG A 206 3.97 -17.47 8.49
N SER A 207 4.83 -17.44 9.49
CA SER A 207 5.16 -16.24 10.25
C SER A 207 6.35 -15.43 9.71
N PHE A 208 6.96 -15.89 8.62
CA PHE A 208 7.96 -15.14 7.87
C PHE A 208 7.28 -14.39 6.74
N ASP A 209 7.79 -13.19 6.47
CA ASP A 209 7.48 -12.47 5.25
C ASP A 209 8.50 -12.84 4.16
N ASP A 210 8.03 -13.53 3.12
CA ASP A 210 8.82 -13.96 1.96
C ASP A 210 8.51 -13.17 0.68
N SER A 211 7.83 -12.02 0.78
CA SER A 211 7.45 -11.18 -0.35
C SER A 211 8.63 -10.49 -1.05
N SER A 212 9.72 -10.22 -0.32
CA SER A 212 10.90 -9.56 -0.87
C SER A 212 11.65 -10.49 -1.83
N GLU A 213 11.93 -10.05 -3.05
CA GLU A 213 12.78 -10.81 -3.99
C GLU A 213 14.20 -11.05 -3.46
N MET A 214 14.64 -10.26 -2.47
CA MET A 214 15.91 -10.46 -1.78
C MET A 214 15.88 -11.58 -0.74
N TRP A 215 14.69 -12.08 -0.38
CA TRP A 215 14.54 -13.20 0.54
C TRP A 215 15.17 -14.46 -0.07
N PRO A 216 16.20 -15.06 0.57
CA PRO A 216 16.94 -16.18 -0.01
C PRO A 216 16.24 -17.54 0.16
N GLY A 217 14.94 -17.56 0.49
CA GLY A 217 14.16 -18.76 0.76
C GLY A 217 13.01 -19.07 -0.21
N PRO A 218 13.10 -18.84 -1.54
CA PRO A 218 12.02 -19.23 -2.45
C PRO A 218 11.82 -20.75 -2.52
N ASP A 219 12.84 -21.55 -2.19
CA ASP A 219 12.77 -23.01 -2.15
C ASP A 219 11.96 -23.54 -0.93
N LEU A 220 11.52 -22.66 -0.02
CA LEU A 220 10.80 -23.04 1.20
C LEU A 220 9.32 -23.39 0.96
N GLU A 221 8.76 -23.05 -0.19
CA GLU A 221 7.41 -23.45 -0.62
C GLU A 221 7.26 -24.97 -0.85
N GLY A 222 8.36 -25.73 -0.79
CA GLY A 222 8.38 -27.19 -0.92
C GLY A 222 7.55 -27.95 0.13
N TYR A 223 7.03 -27.26 1.16
CA TYR A 223 6.13 -27.81 2.17
C TYR A 223 4.86 -28.44 1.57
N ALA A 224 4.37 -27.93 0.43
CA ALA A 224 3.17 -28.41 -0.23
C ALA A 224 3.25 -29.90 -0.61
N GLU A 225 4.42 -30.37 -1.05
CA GLU A 225 4.62 -31.78 -1.40
C GLU A 225 4.66 -32.68 -0.16
N VAL A 226 5.26 -32.19 0.94
CA VAL A 226 5.25 -32.89 2.23
C VAL A 226 3.82 -33.09 2.71
N GLU A 227 3.00 -32.03 2.65
CA GLU A 227 1.59 -32.07 3.04
C GLU A 227 0.80 -33.13 2.26
N LYS A 228 0.87 -33.09 0.93
CA LYS A 228 0.17 -34.06 0.06
C LYS A 228 0.48 -35.50 0.46
N LEU A 229 1.75 -35.80 0.73
CA LEU A 229 2.18 -37.14 1.10
C LEU A 229 1.70 -37.54 2.51
N LEU A 230 1.79 -36.63 3.48
CA LEU A 230 1.37 -36.87 4.86
C LEU A 230 -0.16 -36.99 5.01
N TRP A 231 -0.95 -36.37 4.13
CA TRP A 231 -2.42 -36.48 4.12
C TRP A 231 -2.98 -37.47 3.09
N SER A 232 -2.14 -38.08 2.26
CA SER A 232 -2.53 -39.20 1.40
C SER A 232 -2.53 -40.57 2.10
N LYS A 233 -2.97 -41.61 1.37
CA LYS A 233 -2.85 -43.03 1.76
C LYS A 233 -1.45 -43.62 1.54
N ARG A 234 -0.50 -42.86 0.99
CA ARG A 234 0.88 -43.31 0.70
C ARG A 234 1.67 -43.53 1.98
N PRO A 235 2.64 -44.45 2.04
CA PRO A 235 3.49 -44.63 3.23
C PRO A 235 4.13 -43.32 3.72
N VAL A 236 4.20 -43.11 5.04
CA VAL A 236 4.79 -41.88 5.64
C VAL A 236 6.23 -41.64 5.17
N LYS A 237 7.00 -42.73 5.01
CA LYS A 237 8.37 -42.69 4.49
C LYS A 237 8.50 -42.06 3.10
N ASP A 238 7.42 -42.00 2.31
CA ASP A 238 7.45 -41.34 1.00
C ASP A 238 7.66 -39.82 1.16
N ALA A 239 7.23 -39.23 2.28
CA ALA A 239 7.46 -37.82 2.61
C ALA A 239 8.89 -37.52 3.08
N ALA A 240 9.71 -38.54 3.38
CA ALA A 240 11.03 -38.33 3.96
C ALA A 240 12.02 -37.60 3.04
N LYS A 241 11.94 -37.86 1.73
CA LYS A 241 12.80 -37.16 0.76
C LYS A 241 12.41 -35.69 0.61
N PRO A 242 11.13 -35.33 0.37
CA PRO A 242 10.70 -33.93 0.36
C PRO A 242 10.97 -33.19 1.68
N ALA A 243 10.74 -33.82 2.84
CA ALA A 243 10.98 -33.18 4.14
C ALA A 243 12.47 -32.89 4.39
N ARG A 244 13.39 -33.79 3.97
CA ARG A 244 14.84 -33.51 4.01
C ARG A 244 15.22 -32.39 3.06
N ALA A 245 14.70 -32.39 1.83
CA ALA A 245 14.97 -31.31 0.88
C ALA A 245 14.50 -29.95 1.40
N LEU A 246 13.38 -29.92 2.13
CA LEU A 246 12.89 -28.73 2.81
C LEU A 246 13.84 -28.28 3.93
N ALA A 247 14.30 -29.19 4.79
CA ALA A 247 15.29 -28.88 5.82
C ALA A 247 16.60 -28.35 5.22
N ASP A 248 17.10 -28.97 4.15
CA ASP A 248 18.29 -28.52 3.41
C ASP A 248 18.09 -27.11 2.82
N ALA A 249 16.89 -26.80 2.31
CA ALA A 249 16.54 -25.49 1.80
C ALA A 249 16.52 -24.44 2.93
N VAL A 250 15.97 -24.76 4.10
CA VAL A 250 16.01 -23.87 5.27
C VAL A 250 17.45 -23.62 5.73
N ASP A 251 18.29 -24.65 5.78
CA ASP A 251 19.71 -24.51 6.12
C ASP A 251 20.46 -23.64 5.10
N LYS A 252 20.13 -23.77 3.80
CA LYS A 252 20.67 -22.91 2.75
C LYS A 252 20.24 -21.45 2.93
N THR A 253 18.96 -21.20 3.23
CA THR A 253 18.44 -19.87 3.56
C THR A 253 19.17 -19.27 4.75
N ALA A 254 19.34 -20.06 5.84
CA ALA A 254 20.05 -19.62 7.03
C ALA A 254 21.50 -19.23 6.73
N ARG A 255 22.25 -20.07 6.01
CA ARG A 255 23.62 -19.76 5.58
C ARG A 255 23.70 -18.54 4.67
N ALA A 256 22.76 -18.38 3.73
CA ALA A 256 22.73 -17.20 2.87
C ALA A 256 22.60 -15.93 3.71
N LEU A 257 21.68 -15.93 4.68
CA LEU A 257 21.45 -14.82 5.59
C LEU A 257 22.63 -14.50 6.52
N GLU A 258 23.63 -15.37 6.68
CA GLU A 258 24.86 -15.03 7.41
C GLU A 258 25.65 -13.92 6.72
N THR A 259 25.57 -13.83 5.39
CA THR A 259 26.37 -12.92 4.56
C THR A 259 25.55 -11.96 3.70
N SER A 260 24.26 -12.25 3.49
CA SER A 260 23.33 -11.38 2.77
C SER A 260 22.43 -10.58 3.70
N HIS A 261 21.90 -9.50 3.15
CA HIS A 261 20.82 -8.72 3.75
C HIS A 261 19.58 -8.83 2.88
N PHE A 262 18.42 -8.79 3.52
CA PHE A 262 17.14 -8.59 2.86
C PHE A 262 16.40 -7.49 3.63
N ALA A 263 15.50 -6.82 2.95
CA ALA A 263 14.54 -5.89 3.51
C ALA A 263 13.38 -5.77 2.52
N ILE A 264 12.21 -5.41 3.01
CA ILE A 264 11.13 -4.96 2.11
C ILE A 264 11.54 -3.57 1.60
N PRO A 265 11.48 -3.30 0.28
CA PRO A 265 11.77 -1.97 -0.24
C PRO A 265 10.91 -0.91 0.47
N ALA A 266 11.50 0.24 0.80
CA ALA A 266 10.80 1.27 1.56
C ALA A 266 9.45 1.70 0.94
N PRO A 267 9.32 1.87 -0.39
CA PRO A 267 8.03 2.18 -1.02
C PRO A 267 6.94 1.12 -0.81
N ASP A 268 7.34 -0.13 -0.57
CA ASP A 268 6.44 -1.28 -0.46
C ASP A 268 6.16 -1.67 0.99
N TYR A 269 6.99 -1.23 1.95
CA TYR A 269 6.86 -1.61 3.36
C TYR A 269 5.47 -1.32 3.93
N GLY A 270 4.95 -0.13 3.61
CA GLY A 270 3.63 0.29 4.00
C GLY A 270 2.52 -0.62 3.54
N LEU A 271 2.53 -0.95 2.24
CA LEU A 271 1.59 -1.89 1.63
C LEU A 271 1.70 -3.25 2.28
N ARG A 272 2.93 -3.70 2.55
CA ARG A 272 3.17 -5.04 3.09
C ARG A 272 2.53 -5.28 4.46
N THR A 273 2.40 -4.23 5.29
CA THR A 273 1.69 -4.32 6.57
C THR A 273 0.22 -4.78 6.41
N HIS A 274 -0.40 -4.48 5.28
CA HIS A 274 -1.77 -4.90 4.93
C HIS A 274 -1.80 -6.20 4.11
N GLU A 275 -0.85 -6.36 3.18
CA GLU A 275 -0.87 -7.46 2.22
C GLU A 275 -0.73 -8.85 2.85
N VAL A 276 -0.04 -9.01 3.98
CA VAL A 276 0.07 -10.32 4.65
C VAL A 276 -1.32 -10.91 4.95
N MET A 277 -2.20 -10.10 5.54
CA MET A 277 -3.56 -10.54 5.90
C MET A 277 -4.50 -10.58 4.70
N GLU A 278 -4.32 -9.69 3.72
CA GLU A 278 -5.04 -9.75 2.44
C GLU A 278 -4.70 -11.01 1.64
N GLU A 279 -3.44 -11.43 1.60
CA GLU A 279 -3.01 -12.67 0.96
C GLU A 279 -3.58 -13.90 1.68
N PHE A 280 -3.66 -13.88 3.01
CA PHE A 280 -4.36 -14.91 3.78
C PHE A 280 -5.83 -15.02 3.35
N GLU A 281 -6.53 -13.88 3.27
CA GLU A 281 -7.91 -13.83 2.79
C GLU A 281 -8.04 -14.36 1.35
N ARG A 282 -7.15 -13.93 0.46
CA ARG A 282 -7.22 -14.23 -0.97
C ARG A 282 -6.91 -15.68 -1.27
N PHE A 283 -5.91 -16.28 -0.62
CA PHE A 283 -5.38 -17.59 -1.00
C PHE A 283 -5.76 -18.69 -0.01
N ASP A 284 -5.54 -18.49 1.30
CA ASP A 284 -5.75 -19.54 2.30
C ASP A 284 -7.24 -19.78 2.54
N MET A 285 -8.03 -18.72 2.70
CA MET A 285 -9.49 -18.85 2.88
C MET A 285 -10.23 -19.31 1.62
N ARG A 286 -9.54 -19.44 0.49
CA ARG A 286 -10.06 -20.10 -0.73
C ARG A 286 -9.58 -21.53 -0.89
N GLY A 287 -8.75 -22.03 0.03
CA GLY A 287 -8.15 -23.35 -0.02
C GLY A 287 -7.05 -23.48 -1.08
N GLU A 288 -6.56 -22.39 -1.67
CA GLU A 288 -5.52 -22.44 -2.71
C GLU A 288 -4.16 -22.90 -2.16
N ARG A 289 -3.96 -22.77 -0.84
CA ARG A 289 -2.79 -23.24 -0.10
C ARG A 289 -3.07 -24.44 0.83
N ASP A 290 -4.22 -25.10 0.65
CA ASP A 290 -4.55 -26.34 1.37
C ASP A 290 -4.29 -27.54 0.46
N PHE A 291 -3.34 -28.38 0.86
CA PHE A 291 -2.92 -29.55 0.09
C PHE A 291 -3.34 -30.87 0.76
N GLY A 292 -4.25 -30.79 1.73
CA GLY A 292 -4.89 -31.92 2.40
C GLY A 292 -4.86 -31.85 3.92
N ALA A 293 -4.06 -30.96 4.51
CA ALA A 293 -3.97 -30.81 5.97
C ALA A 293 -5.16 -30.10 6.58
N HIS A 294 -5.88 -29.28 5.80
CA HIS A 294 -6.98 -28.45 6.29
C HIS A 294 -6.55 -27.51 7.43
N ALA A 295 -5.29 -27.07 7.39
CA ALA A 295 -4.60 -26.36 8.46
C ALA A 295 -4.79 -24.83 8.41
N LEU A 296 -5.98 -24.37 8.01
CA LEU A 296 -6.28 -22.93 7.93
C LEU A 296 -6.05 -22.19 9.27
N PRO A 297 -6.42 -22.75 10.44
CA PRO A 297 -6.12 -22.10 11.72
C PRO A 297 -4.61 -21.99 12.01
N THR A 298 -3.84 -23.02 11.68
CA THR A 298 -2.36 -22.99 11.78
C THR A 298 -1.77 -21.90 10.89
N ALA A 299 -2.25 -21.79 9.65
CA ALA A 299 -1.82 -20.74 8.73
C ALA A 299 -2.20 -19.34 9.26
N LEU A 300 -3.38 -19.17 9.88
CA LEU A 300 -3.82 -17.90 10.45
C LEU A 300 -2.88 -17.42 11.57
N ARG A 301 -2.51 -18.29 12.53
CA ARG A 301 -1.57 -17.93 13.61
C ARG A 301 -0.20 -17.48 13.08
N GLY A 302 0.28 -18.17 12.04
CA GLY A 302 1.49 -17.75 11.33
C GLY A 302 1.35 -16.35 10.74
N ASN A 303 0.30 -16.10 9.96
CA ASN A 303 0.07 -14.79 9.32
C ASN A 303 -0.18 -13.66 10.34
N VAL A 304 -0.85 -13.94 11.46
CA VAL A 304 -1.00 -12.99 12.57
C VAL A 304 0.38 -12.63 13.14
N THR A 305 1.24 -13.62 13.37
CA THR A 305 2.61 -13.38 13.85
C THR A 305 3.41 -12.55 12.84
N SER A 306 3.33 -12.87 11.54
CA SER A 306 4.00 -12.09 10.49
C SER A 306 3.49 -10.64 10.46
N THR A 307 2.17 -10.45 10.55
CA THR A 307 1.54 -9.12 10.56
C THR A 307 2.01 -8.30 11.77
N ARG A 308 2.07 -8.92 12.96
CA ARG A 308 2.60 -8.26 14.17
C ARG A 308 4.05 -7.81 13.98
N LEU A 309 4.92 -8.68 13.45
CA LEU A 309 6.33 -8.34 13.23
C LEU A 309 6.51 -7.14 12.29
N THR A 310 5.72 -7.09 11.21
CA THR A 310 5.76 -5.96 10.27
C THR A 310 5.20 -4.68 10.90
N LEU A 311 4.11 -4.78 11.67
CA LEU A 311 3.50 -3.65 12.37
C LEU A 311 4.39 -3.10 13.49
N ASP A 312 5.02 -3.97 14.29
CA ASP A 312 5.86 -3.59 15.44
C ASP A 312 7.01 -2.65 15.03
N ALA A 313 7.64 -2.92 13.89
CA ALA A 313 8.74 -2.10 13.40
C ALA A 313 8.29 -0.69 12.97
N VAL A 314 7.05 -0.52 12.48
CA VAL A 314 6.54 0.78 12.00
C VAL A 314 5.67 1.50 13.03
N ARG A 315 5.28 0.83 14.11
CA ARG A 315 4.34 1.31 15.12
C ARG A 315 4.64 2.71 15.61
N SER A 316 5.84 2.95 16.14
CA SER A 316 6.21 4.26 16.70
C SER A 316 6.15 5.38 15.65
N LEU A 317 6.39 5.05 14.39
CA LEU A 317 6.40 6.01 13.29
C LEU A 317 4.99 6.48 12.92
N VAL A 318 4.01 5.57 12.94
CA VAL A 318 2.59 5.89 12.67
C VAL A 318 1.87 6.44 13.89
N GLU A 319 2.17 5.96 15.10
CA GLU A 319 1.62 6.51 16.35
C GLU A 319 2.11 7.95 16.59
N GLY A 320 3.38 8.23 16.31
CA GLY A 320 3.93 9.59 16.34
C GLY A 320 3.26 10.56 15.36
N ARG A 321 2.50 10.03 14.40
CA ARG A 321 1.70 10.77 13.41
C ARG A 321 0.19 10.67 13.67
N GLY A 322 -0.21 10.18 14.85
CA GLY A 322 -1.58 10.21 15.34
C GLY A 322 -2.42 8.98 15.02
N LEU A 323 -1.85 7.89 14.50
CA LEU A 323 -2.58 6.63 14.36
C LEU A 323 -2.68 5.93 15.71
N ASP A 324 -3.90 5.62 16.15
CA ASP A 324 -4.10 4.67 17.24
C ASP A 324 -3.98 3.23 16.72
N THR A 325 -2.91 2.53 17.11
CA THR A 325 -2.68 1.15 16.68
C THR A 325 -3.31 0.11 17.59
N ALA A 326 -3.81 0.49 18.78
CA ALA A 326 -4.36 -0.47 19.74
C ALA A 326 -5.49 -1.34 19.17
N PRO A 327 -6.46 -0.79 18.39
CA PRO A 327 -7.50 -1.60 17.77
C PRO A 327 -6.97 -2.66 16.79
N ILE A 328 -5.81 -2.43 16.15
CA ILE A 328 -5.18 -3.40 15.25
C ILE A 328 -4.70 -4.60 16.07
N TYR A 329 -3.97 -4.36 17.16
CA TYR A 329 -3.47 -5.42 18.03
C TYR A 329 -4.60 -6.22 18.68
N ASP A 330 -5.66 -5.55 19.16
CA ASP A 330 -6.85 -6.23 19.70
C ASP A 330 -7.51 -7.15 18.65
N GLN A 331 -7.54 -6.72 17.39
CA GLN A 331 -8.08 -7.53 16.30
C GLN A 331 -7.17 -8.72 15.96
N LEU A 332 -5.85 -8.56 16.02
CA LEU A 332 -4.90 -9.67 15.85
C LEU A 332 -5.02 -10.69 16.99
N ASP A 333 -5.24 -10.25 18.23
CA ASP A 333 -5.51 -11.11 19.38
C ASP A 333 -6.82 -11.89 19.22
N GLU A 334 -7.88 -11.28 18.67
CA GLU A 334 -9.12 -11.98 18.36
C GLU A 334 -8.91 -13.04 17.25
N LEU A 335 -8.11 -12.74 16.23
CA LEU A 335 -7.78 -13.71 15.19
C LEU A 335 -7.02 -14.91 15.75
N ASP A 336 -6.07 -14.70 16.65
CA ASP A 336 -5.38 -15.80 17.35
C ASP A 336 -6.34 -16.67 18.17
N LYS A 337 -7.30 -16.05 18.88
CA LYS A 337 -8.34 -16.78 19.63
C LYS A 337 -9.23 -17.60 18.70
N ILE A 338 -9.71 -17.00 17.61
CA ILE A 338 -10.49 -17.70 16.58
C ILE A 338 -9.69 -18.86 16.01
N ALA A 339 -8.40 -18.67 15.73
CA ALA A 339 -7.53 -19.74 15.26
C ALA A 339 -7.46 -20.89 16.27
N GLY A 340 -7.22 -20.61 17.56
CA GLY A 340 -7.21 -21.64 18.60
C GLY A 340 -8.54 -22.42 18.69
N GLU A 341 -9.66 -21.71 18.72
CA GLU A 341 -11.00 -22.31 18.77
C GLU A 341 -11.29 -23.19 17.54
N PHE A 342 -10.88 -22.76 16.35
CA PHE A 342 -11.17 -23.46 15.10
C PHE A 342 -10.22 -24.60 14.81
N ASP A 343 -8.99 -24.56 15.33
CA ASP A 343 -8.04 -25.67 15.28
C ASP A 343 -8.56 -26.89 16.06
N GLU A 344 -9.22 -26.66 17.20
CA GLU A 344 -9.88 -27.72 17.99
C GLU A 344 -11.15 -28.25 17.34
N LYS A 345 -11.84 -27.40 16.56
CA LYS A 345 -13.17 -27.68 16.02
C LYS A 345 -13.16 -28.34 14.64
N TYR A 346 -12.15 -28.05 13.82
CA TYR A 346 -12.15 -28.41 12.41
C TYR A 346 -10.91 -29.19 12.02
N ASP A 347 -11.15 -30.36 11.41
CA ASP A 347 -10.16 -31.18 10.71
C ASP A 347 -10.50 -31.32 9.21
N THR A 348 -11.39 -30.44 8.71
CA THR A 348 -11.91 -30.45 7.34
C THR A 348 -11.66 -29.13 6.62
N ALA A 349 -11.66 -29.18 5.29
CA ALA A 349 -11.47 -28.01 4.44
C ALA A 349 -12.42 -26.87 4.79
N PHE A 350 -11.94 -25.64 4.61
CA PHE A 350 -12.68 -24.43 4.97
C PHE A 350 -14.07 -24.37 4.34
N ASP A 351 -14.25 -24.83 3.10
CA ASP A 351 -15.54 -24.85 2.40
C ASP A 351 -16.58 -25.79 3.05
N LYS A 352 -16.14 -26.71 3.92
CA LYS A 352 -17.00 -27.63 4.70
C LYS A 352 -17.34 -27.09 6.08
N TRP A 353 -16.73 -26.00 6.52
CA TRP A 353 -17.07 -25.38 7.79
C TRP A 353 -18.51 -24.87 7.78
N SER A 354 -19.08 -24.73 8.97
CA SER A 354 -20.41 -24.16 9.12
C SER A 354 -20.44 -22.75 8.52
N GLN A 355 -21.54 -22.36 7.89
CA GLN A 355 -21.66 -21.02 7.31
C GLN A 355 -21.42 -19.93 8.37
N LYS A 356 -21.90 -20.14 9.60
CA LYS A 356 -21.72 -19.23 10.73
C LYS A 356 -20.24 -19.01 11.04
N ASP A 357 -19.46 -20.09 11.11
CA ASP A 357 -18.03 -20.01 11.48
C ASP A 357 -17.19 -19.44 10.33
N ARG A 358 -17.52 -19.77 9.07
CA ARG A 358 -16.91 -19.12 7.89
C ARG A 358 -17.13 -17.62 7.91
N MET A 359 -18.37 -17.16 8.17
CA MET A 359 -18.70 -15.75 8.26
C MET A 359 -18.03 -15.05 9.44
N ARG A 360 -17.83 -15.74 10.57
CA ARG A 360 -17.09 -15.21 11.72
C ARG A 360 -15.63 -14.95 11.35
N LEU A 361 -14.95 -15.93 10.76
CA LEU A 361 -13.56 -15.75 10.32
C LEU A 361 -13.46 -14.67 9.24
N GLN A 362 -14.33 -14.71 8.23
CA GLN A 362 -14.36 -13.72 7.15
C GLN A 362 -14.54 -12.29 7.67
N SER A 363 -15.49 -12.08 8.58
CA SER A 363 -15.70 -10.75 9.19
C SER A 363 -14.50 -10.30 10.02
N ALA A 364 -13.86 -11.21 10.76
CA ALA A 364 -12.69 -10.89 11.58
C ALA A 364 -11.46 -10.52 10.72
N VAL A 365 -11.21 -11.26 9.64
CA VAL A 365 -10.13 -10.97 8.69
C VAL A 365 -10.40 -9.67 7.93
N ALA A 366 -11.63 -9.45 7.44
CA ALA A 366 -12.00 -8.21 6.78
C ALA A 366 -11.82 -6.99 7.69
N ARG A 367 -12.15 -7.11 8.97
CA ARG A 367 -11.91 -6.06 9.97
C ARG A 367 -10.42 -5.81 10.19
N ALA A 368 -9.58 -6.85 10.22
CA ALA A 368 -8.13 -6.68 10.31
C ALA A 368 -7.59 -5.90 9.10
N ASN A 369 -8.01 -6.26 7.88
CA ASN A 369 -7.65 -5.56 6.66
C ASN A 369 -8.08 -4.08 6.69
N GLU A 370 -9.32 -3.79 7.12
CA GLU A 370 -9.80 -2.40 7.29
C GLU A 370 -8.94 -1.60 8.28
N LEU A 371 -8.59 -2.19 9.43
CA LEU A 371 -7.80 -1.54 10.46
C LEU A 371 -6.33 -1.35 10.07
N LEU A 372 -5.79 -2.21 9.20
CA LEU A 372 -4.42 -2.11 8.67
C LEU A 372 -4.29 -1.08 7.53
N ALA A 373 -5.37 -0.78 6.80
CA ALA A 373 -5.34 0.13 5.66
C ALA A 373 -4.78 1.55 5.94
N PRO A 374 -5.04 2.19 7.11
CA PRO A 374 -4.42 3.45 7.46
C PRO A 374 -2.89 3.37 7.59
N VAL A 375 -2.34 2.24 8.03
CA VAL A 375 -0.88 2.05 8.15
C VAL A 375 -0.25 2.19 6.76
N ALA A 376 -0.78 1.48 5.76
CA ALA A 376 -0.31 1.57 4.37
C ALA A 376 -0.41 3.00 3.81
N THR A 377 -1.50 3.71 4.13
CA THR A 377 -1.70 5.10 3.65
C THR A 377 -0.74 6.09 4.32
N MET A 378 -0.49 5.93 5.61
CA MET A 378 0.39 6.83 6.38
C MET A 378 1.87 6.60 6.11
N THR A 379 2.21 5.43 5.57
CA THR A 379 3.59 5.04 5.23
C THR A 379 3.94 5.28 3.76
N VAL A 380 3.02 5.88 2.98
CA VAL A 380 3.34 6.39 1.64
C VAL A 380 4.41 7.46 1.76
N ILE A 381 5.61 7.14 1.28
CA ILE A 381 6.76 8.04 1.27
C ILE A 381 6.40 9.31 0.51
N ARG A 382 6.62 10.46 1.15
CA ARG A 382 6.45 11.77 0.54
C ARG A 382 7.82 12.46 0.52
N ARG A 383 8.30 12.75 -0.68
CA ARG A 383 9.58 13.42 -0.89
C ARG A 383 9.33 14.93 -0.80
N MET A 384 9.75 15.58 0.27
CA MET A 384 9.62 17.03 0.39
C MET A 384 10.96 17.76 0.32
N ASP A 385 12.02 17.00 0.11
CA ASP A 385 13.42 17.33 0.30
C ASP A 385 14.31 16.53 -0.66
#